data_AF-A0A3B9VQG0-F1
#
_entry.id   AF-A0A3B9VQG0-F1
#
_cell.length_a   1.000
_cell.length_b   1.000
_cell.length_c   1.000
_cell.angle_alpha   90.00
_cell.angle_beta   90.00
_cell.angle_gamma   90.00
#
_symmetry.space_group_name_H-M   'P 1'
#
loop_
_entity.id
_entity.type
_entity.pdbx_description
1 polymer ?
#
loop_
_entity_poly.entity_id
_entity_poly.type
_entity_poly.pdbx_seq_one_letter_code
_entity_poly.pdbx_strand_id
1 'polypeptide(L)'
;MTPTRSAFLDALKSGTNGAILADGGIGSLIFQLTGRLASTEYTYEALNLRNPELIKSIHASNLAAGATVLTTNTFAANTVELTAAGVGDRVDEINRAAVEIARVAIANHRAEYQGAGATYFVIGSVGPGGRNVEAYTGQVDALIGAGVDAFLLETFTDIELAMQLTRSISGRPEAPRVIVHGALDPGVGEAQKWPVEPIEFVKMAAEAGASVAGINCVAPWAAAAFVSEAKGAPAVA
;
A
#
# COMPACT_ATOMS: atom_id res chain seq x y z
N MET A 1 -8.15 -21.64 14.02
CA MET A 1 -6.80 -21.04 14.08
C MET A 1 -6.88 -19.79 14.93
N THR A 2 -6.06 -19.68 15.97
CA THR A 2 -5.96 -18.44 16.75
C THR A 2 -5.45 -17.34 15.81
N PRO A 3 -6.08 -16.15 15.74
CA PRO A 3 -5.60 -15.10 14.85
C PRO A 3 -4.15 -14.77 15.20
N THR A 4 -3.24 -14.81 14.22
CA THR A 4 -1.87 -14.33 14.40
C THR A 4 -1.93 -12.88 14.87
N ARG A 5 -1.36 -12.60 16.04
CA ARG A 5 -1.35 -11.26 16.63
C ARG A 5 -0.62 -10.30 15.68
N SER A 6 -1.25 -9.17 15.33
CA SER A 6 -0.68 -8.16 14.42
C SER A 6 -0.31 -6.93 15.23
N ALA A 7 0.99 -6.62 15.32
CA ALA A 7 1.47 -5.41 15.97
C ALA A 7 0.92 -4.14 15.31
N PHE A 8 0.69 -4.18 13.99
CA PHE A 8 0.06 -3.11 13.23
C PHE A 8 -1.39 -2.86 13.70
N LEU A 9 -2.22 -3.90 13.79
CA LEU A 9 -3.60 -3.75 14.28
C LEU A 9 -3.65 -3.38 15.77
N ASP A 10 -2.74 -3.92 16.58
CA ASP A 10 -2.59 -3.54 17.98
C ASP A 10 -2.30 -2.03 18.11
N ALA A 11 -1.37 -1.51 17.29
CA ALA A 11 -1.03 -0.09 17.27
C ALA A 11 -2.17 0.79 16.77
N LEU A 12 -2.89 0.35 15.73
CA LEU A 12 -4.08 1.05 15.22
C LEU A 12 -5.16 1.18 16.32
N LYS A 13 -5.36 0.14 17.12
CA LYS A 13 -6.30 0.13 18.25
C LYS A 13 -5.83 0.96 19.45
N SER A 14 -4.53 1.08 19.68
CA SER A 14 -3.95 1.75 20.86
C SER A 14 -3.46 3.18 20.63
N GLY A 15 -3.39 3.67 19.39
CA GLY A 15 -2.85 5.00 19.08
C GLY A 15 -3.57 6.14 19.82
N THR A 16 -2.91 7.30 19.99
CA THR A 16 -3.55 8.51 20.52
C THR A 16 -4.76 8.87 19.64
N ASN A 17 -5.97 8.77 20.19
CA ASN A 17 -7.25 8.85 19.47
C ASN A 17 -7.46 7.77 18.37
N GLY A 18 -6.71 6.67 18.39
CA GLY A 18 -6.85 5.55 17.44
C GLY A 18 -6.32 5.82 16.03
N ALA A 19 -5.39 6.76 15.85
CA ALA A 19 -4.81 7.09 14.55
C ALA A 19 -3.31 6.78 14.49
N ILE A 20 -2.85 6.30 13.33
CA ILE A 20 -1.45 6.17 12.94
C ILE A 20 -1.22 6.97 11.66
N LEU A 21 -0.02 7.56 11.51
CA LEU A 21 0.29 8.42 10.37
C LEU A 21 1.07 7.65 9.31
N ALA A 22 0.50 7.56 8.10
CA ALA A 22 1.15 7.04 6.90
C ALA A 22 1.96 8.09 6.16
N ASP A 23 2.81 7.64 5.24
CA ASP A 23 3.61 8.49 4.37
C ASP A 23 2.80 9.14 3.23
N GLY A 24 3.47 10.03 2.50
CA GLY A 24 2.92 10.69 1.31
C GLY A 24 3.15 9.93 0.01
N GLY A 25 2.70 10.51 -1.10
CA GLY A 25 2.82 9.88 -2.43
C GLY A 25 4.27 9.75 -2.92
N ILE A 26 4.80 8.54 -2.90
CA ILE A 26 6.17 8.21 -3.35
C ILE A 26 6.38 8.61 -4.81
N GLY A 27 5.46 8.22 -5.71
CA GLY A 27 5.57 8.56 -7.14
C GLY A 27 5.61 10.06 -7.43
N SER A 28 4.85 10.86 -6.67
CA SER A 28 4.86 12.33 -6.77
C SER A 28 6.20 12.91 -6.32
N LEU A 29 6.78 12.38 -5.24
CA LEU A 29 8.09 12.81 -4.75
C LEU A 29 9.22 12.40 -5.70
N ILE A 30 9.16 11.20 -6.29
CA ILE A 30 10.08 10.79 -7.35
C ILE A 30 10.02 11.80 -8.49
N PHE A 31 8.82 12.09 -9.02
CA PHE A 31 8.65 13.05 -10.10
C PHE A 31 9.19 14.44 -9.75
N GLN A 32 8.95 14.92 -8.53
CA GLN A 32 9.46 16.22 -8.07
C GLN A 32 10.99 16.26 -8.03
N LEU A 33 11.64 15.15 -7.65
CA LEU A 33 13.09 15.07 -7.49
C LEU A 33 13.82 14.79 -8.81
N THR A 34 13.22 14.01 -9.71
CA THR A 34 13.87 13.55 -10.95
C THR A 34 13.35 14.22 -12.20
N GLY A 35 12.20 14.89 -12.14
CA GLY A 35 11.43 15.26 -13.31
C GLY A 35 10.93 14.02 -14.07
N ARG A 36 10.60 14.22 -15.36
CA ARG A 36 10.16 13.12 -16.23
C ARG A 36 11.36 12.25 -16.60
N LEU A 37 11.37 11.01 -16.12
CA LEU A 37 12.33 9.98 -16.55
C LEU A 37 12.12 9.63 -18.03
N ALA A 38 13.18 9.20 -18.70
CA ALA A 38 13.09 8.73 -20.08
C ALA A 38 12.16 7.52 -20.20
N SER A 39 11.51 7.34 -21.36
CA SER A 39 10.50 6.29 -21.57
C SER A 39 11.02 4.87 -21.34
N THR A 40 12.30 4.62 -21.62
CA THR A 40 12.98 3.33 -21.35
C THR A 40 13.36 3.13 -19.89
N GLU A 41 13.15 4.13 -19.03
CA GLU A 41 13.47 4.14 -17.60
C GLU A 41 12.24 4.38 -16.73
N TYR A 42 11.04 4.35 -17.33
CA TYR A 42 9.79 4.89 -16.78
C TYR A 42 9.13 4.03 -15.68
N THR A 43 9.88 3.14 -15.04
CA THR A 43 9.36 2.27 -13.97
C THR A 43 9.92 2.74 -12.64
N TYR A 44 9.09 3.43 -11.86
CA TYR A 44 9.50 3.94 -10.55
C TYR A 44 9.89 2.81 -9.59
N GLU A 45 9.25 1.65 -9.69
CA GLU A 45 9.58 0.46 -8.91
C GLU A 45 11.00 -0.04 -9.23
N ALA A 46 11.47 0.10 -10.48
CA ALA A 46 12.83 -0.28 -10.85
C ALA A 46 13.91 0.59 -10.18
N LEU A 47 13.55 1.78 -9.65
CA LEU A 47 14.46 2.60 -8.85
C LEU A 47 14.87 1.90 -7.55
N ASN A 48 14.11 0.92 -7.05
CA ASN A 48 14.52 0.12 -5.90
C ASN A 48 15.88 -0.56 -6.14
N LEU A 49 16.18 -0.90 -7.40
CA LEU A 49 17.43 -1.57 -7.76
C LEU A 49 18.44 -0.60 -8.37
N ARG A 50 17.97 0.38 -9.13
CA ARG A 50 18.82 1.31 -9.88
C ARG A 50 19.29 2.51 -9.06
N ASN A 51 18.46 2.96 -8.13
CA ASN A 51 18.74 4.11 -7.28
C ASN A 51 18.07 3.96 -5.90
N PRO A 52 18.47 2.94 -5.11
CA PRO A 52 17.89 2.68 -3.79
C PRO A 52 18.06 3.86 -2.83
N GLU A 53 19.13 4.65 -2.99
CA GLU A 53 19.40 5.83 -2.17
C GLU A 53 18.34 6.92 -2.35
N LEU A 54 17.84 7.13 -3.58
CA LEU A 54 16.72 8.03 -3.83
C LEU A 54 15.47 7.60 -3.06
N ILE A 55 15.09 6.32 -3.16
CA ILE A 55 13.90 5.78 -2.48
C ILE A 55 14.07 5.85 -0.96
N LYS A 56 15.26 5.50 -0.45
CA LYS A 56 15.60 5.64 0.98
C LYS A 56 15.48 7.08 1.47
N SER A 57 15.91 8.07 0.67
CA SER A 57 15.80 9.49 1.01
C SER A 57 14.35 9.95 1.09
N ILE A 58 13.47 9.43 0.23
CA ILE A 58 12.03 9.68 0.28
C ILE A 58 11.44 9.12 1.58
N HIS A 59 11.75 7.86 1.94
CA HIS A 59 11.31 7.31 3.23
C HIS A 59 11.85 8.11 4.42
N ALA A 60 13.12 8.50 4.40
CA ALA A 60 13.72 9.32 5.45
C ALA A 60 12.99 10.66 5.61
N SER A 61 12.61 11.31 4.51
CA SER A 61 11.85 12.57 4.56
C SER A 61 10.45 12.38 5.17
N ASN A 62 9.76 11.28 4.86
CA ASN A 62 8.46 10.96 5.47
C ASN A 62 8.58 10.66 6.97
N LEU A 63 9.61 9.90 7.38
CA LEU A 63 9.90 9.64 8.80
C LEU A 63 10.20 10.94 9.55
N ALA A 64 11.01 11.83 8.98
CA ALA A 64 11.32 13.14 9.56
C ALA A 64 10.07 14.04 9.67
N ALA A 65 9.09 13.88 8.77
CA ALA A 65 7.79 14.55 8.84
C ALA A 65 6.82 13.94 9.86
N GLY A 66 7.19 12.82 10.50
CA GLY A 66 6.42 12.16 11.55
C GLY A 66 5.66 10.91 11.12
N ALA A 67 5.84 10.43 9.88
CA ALA A 67 5.23 9.18 9.46
C ALA A 67 5.71 8.00 10.32
N THR A 68 4.78 7.13 10.68
CA THR A 68 5.02 5.88 11.43
C THR A 68 4.73 4.65 10.58
N VAL A 69 4.10 4.83 9.43
CA VAL A 69 3.81 3.80 8.45
C VAL A 69 4.43 4.24 7.13
N LEU A 70 5.31 3.41 6.58
CA LEU A 70 5.89 3.60 5.25
C LEU A 70 5.24 2.61 4.29
N THR A 71 4.82 3.08 3.12
CA THR A 71 4.41 2.23 2.01
C THR A 71 5.63 1.87 1.18
N THR A 72 5.72 0.65 0.67
CA THR A 72 6.81 0.25 -0.21
C THR A 72 6.66 0.89 -1.60
N ASN A 73 7.76 1.18 -2.28
CA ASN A 73 7.75 1.61 -3.68
C ASN A 73 7.47 0.42 -4.62
N THR A 74 6.24 -0.11 -4.57
CA THR A 74 5.81 -1.34 -5.26
C THR A 74 4.43 -1.24 -5.90
N PHE A 75 3.86 -0.04 -6.01
CA PHE A 75 2.50 0.18 -6.50
C PHE A 75 2.20 -0.58 -7.81
N ALA A 76 3.07 -0.46 -8.82
CA ALA A 76 2.95 -1.17 -10.09
C ALA A 76 3.93 -2.35 -10.23
N ALA A 77 4.43 -2.93 -9.13
CA ALA A 77 5.43 -4.00 -9.16
C ALA A 77 4.85 -5.41 -9.43
N ASN A 78 3.72 -5.50 -10.14
CA ASN A 78 3.11 -6.76 -10.54
C ASN A 78 3.68 -7.26 -11.88
N THR A 79 3.41 -8.52 -12.20
CA THR A 79 4.01 -9.18 -13.39
C THR A 79 3.60 -8.49 -14.70
N VAL A 80 2.36 -8.01 -14.81
CA VAL A 80 1.85 -7.39 -16.05
C VAL A 80 2.54 -6.06 -16.31
N GLU A 81 2.56 -5.18 -15.31
CA GLU A 81 3.16 -3.85 -15.41
C GLU A 81 4.68 -3.93 -15.62
N LEU A 82 5.38 -4.76 -14.83
CA LEU A 82 6.83 -4.92 -14.99
C LEU A 82 7.22 -5.58 -16.31
N THR A 83 6.39 -6.48 -16.85
CA THR A 83 6.61 -7.04 -18.20
C THR A 83 6.42 -5.99 -19.28
N ALA A 84 5.39 -5.13 -19.17
CA ALA A 84 5.18 -4.03 -20.10
C ALA A 84 6.36 -3.02 -20.07
N ALA A 85 7.01 -2.90 -18.92
CA ALA A 85 8.22 -2.12 -18.72
C ALA A 85 9.54 -2.81 -19.15
N GLY A 86 9.51 -4.09 -19.54
CA GLY A 86 10.70 -4.84 -19.95
C GLY A 86 11.59 -5.35 -18.81
N VAL A 87 11.07 -5.42 -17.57
CA VAL A 87 11.77 -5.92 -16.37
C VAL A 87 10.93 -6.95 -15.60
N GLY A 88 10.03 -7.65 -16.30
CA GLY A 88 9.09 -8.61 -15.70
C GLY A 88 9.75 -9.84 -15.07
N ASP A 89 10.99 -10.18 -15.46
CA ASP A 89 11.81 -11.22 -14.84
C ASP A 89 12.36 -10.81 -13.46
N ARG A 90 12.23 -9.53 -13.08
CA ARG A 90 12.75 -8.96 -11.82
C ARG A 90 11.66 -8.65 -10.79
N VAL A 91 10.46 -9.20 -10.94
CA VAL A 91 9.33 -8.97 -10.00
C VAL A 91 9.74 -9.26 -8.55
N ASP A 92 10.35 -10.41 -8.27
CA ASP A 92 10.78 -10.77 -6.91
C ASP A 92 11.85 -9.82 -6.38
N GLU A 93 12.90 -9.56 -7.17
CA GLU A 93 14.02 -8.71 -6.79
C GLU A 93 13.57 -7.26 -6.48
N ILE A 94 12.72 -6.69 -7.34
CA ILE A 94 12.21 -5.31 -7.20
C ILE A 94 11.38 -5.16 -5.92
N ASN A 95 10.49 -6.11 -5.65
CA ASN A 95 9.60 -6.06 -4.48
C ASN A 95 10.36 -6.26 -3.17
N ARG A 96 11.30 -7.22 -3.12
CA ARG A 96 12.13 -7.47 -1.93
C ARG A 96 13.02 -6.27 -1.59
N ALA A 97 13.65 -5.68 -2.60
CA ALA A 97 14.48 -4.49 -2.42
C ALA A 97 13.68 -3.31 -1.86
N ALA A 98 12.43 -3.12 -2.31
CA ALA A 98 11.56 -2.06 -1.77
C ALA A 98 11.36 -2.17 -0.25
N VAL A 99 11.11 -3.39 0.23
CA VAL A 99 10.92 -3.68 1.66
C VAL A 99 12.22 -3.42 2.42
N GLU A 100 13.35 -3.92 1.90
CA GLU A 100 14.66 -3.71 2.52
C GLU A 100 15.00 -2.22 2.66
N ILE A 101 14.78 -1.43 1.61
CA ILE A 101 15.04 0.01 1.62
C ILE A 101 14.22 0.72 2.71
N ALA A 102 12.92 0.41 2.83
CA ALA A 102 12.06 0.99 3.87
C ALA A 102 12.52 0.58 5.29
N ARG A 103 12.93 -0.68 5.48
CA ARG A 103 13.46 -1.16 6.77
C ARG A 103 14.77 -0.48 7.14
N VAL A 104 15.68 -0.30 6.18
CA VAL A 104 16.95 0.43 6.38
C VAL A 104 16.67 1.90 6.72
N ALA A 105 15.71 2.55 6.05
CA ALA A 105 15.33 3.92 6.37
C ALA A 105 14.84 4.05 7.83
N ILE A 106 13.99 3.13 8.29
CA ILE A 106 13.54 3.08 9.69
C ILE A 106 14.71 2.85 10.65
N ALA A 107 15.61 1.92 10.34
CA ALA A 107 16.77 1.62 11.18
C ALA A 107 17.68 2.85 11.34
N ASN A 108 17.97 3.55 10.23
CA ASN A 108 18.77 4.78 10.25
C ASN A 108 18.09 5.88 11.07
N HIS A 109 16.79 6.09 10.86
CA HIS A 109 16.01 7.07 11.62
C HIS A 109 16.03 6.77 13.13
N ARG A 110 15.86 5.50 13.53
CA ARG A 110 15.96 5.10 14.95
C ARG A 110 17.34 5.35 15.55
N ALA A 111 18.40 5.12 14.77
CA ALA A 111 19.77 5.36 15.22
C ALA A 111 20.06 6.85 15.41
N GLU A 112 19.52 7.70 14.53
CA GLU A 112 19.67 9.15 14.59
C GLU A 112 18.87 9.77 15.75
N TYR A 113 17.62 9.35 15.95
CA TYR A 113 16.70 9.95 16.93
C TYR A 113 16.52 9.08 18.19
N GLN A 114 17.64 8.67 18.80
CA GLN A 114 17.69 7.81 20.00
C GLN A 114 16.54 8.11 20.99
N GLY A 115 15.60 7.16 21.16
CA GLY A 115 14.53 7.26 22.15
C GLY A 115 13.11 7.58 21.61
N ALA A 116 12.90 7.61 20.29
CA ALA A 116 11.54 7.59 19.75
C ALA A 116 10.88 6.22 20.02
N GLY A 117 10.13 6.11 21.12
CA GLY A 117 9.34 4.92 21.48
C GLY A 117 8.21 4.58 20.49
N ALA A 118 8.26 5.13 19.27
CA ALA A 118 7.33 4.86 18.20
C ALA A 118 7.59 3.48 17.58
N THR A 119 6.50 2.75 17.34
CA THR A 119 6.54 1.56 16.49
C THR A 119 6.37 2.03 15.05
N TYR A 120 7.24 1.56 14.16
CA TYR A 120 7.21 1.90 12.74
C TYR A 120 6.84 0.66 11.94
N PHE A 121 6.09 0.84 10.87
CA PHE A 121 5.58 -0.24 10.03
C PHE A 121 5.98 -0.05 8.57
N VAL A 122 6.21 -1.15 7.87
CA VAL A 122 6.41 -1.21 6.41
C VAL A 122 5.24 -1.97 5.81
N ILE A 123 4.49 -1.31 4.93
CA ILE A 123 3.26 -1.83 4.34
C ILE A 123 3.50 -2.05 2.85
N GLY A 124 3.20 -3.25 2.37
CA GLY A 124 3.33 -3.62 0.96
C GLY A 124 2.27 -2.89 0.12
N SER A 125 2.68 -1.88 -0.66
CA SER A 125 1.79 -1.19 -1.60
C SER A 125 1.53 -2.06 -2.83
N VAL A 126 0.26 -2.26 -3.16
CA VAL A 126 -0.21 -3.02 -4.32
C VAL A 126 -1.29 -2.20 -5.02
N GLY A 127 -1.01 -1.72 -6.23
CA GLY A 127 -1.94 -0.94 -7.04
C GLY A 127 -2.67 -1.76 -8.12
N PRO A 128 -3.60 -1.14 -8.86
CA PRO A 128 -4.22 -1.75 -10.04
C PRO A 128 -3.20 -1.95 -11.18
N GLY A 129 -3.59 -2.68 -12.23
CA GLY A 129 -2.78 -2.94 -13.43
C GLY A 129 -2.56 -4.43 -13.70
N GLY A 130 -2.66 -5.26 -12.67
CA GLY A 130 -2.80 -6.70 -12.84
C GLY A 130 -4.20 -7.04 -13.36
N ARG A 131 -4.27 -7.83 -14.43
CA ARG A 131 -5.54 -8.18 -15.09
C ARG A 131 -6.36 -9.24 -14.34
N ASN A 132 -5.74 -9.92 -13.39
CA ASN A 132 -6.30 -10.99 -12.57
C ASN A 132 -5.41 -11.20 -11.33
N VAL A 133 -5.84 -12.07 -10.42
CA VAL A 133 -5.09 -12.39 -9.19
C VAL A 133 -3.71 -12.99 -9.48
N GLU A 134 -3.58 -13.79 -10.54
CA GLU A 134 -2.32 -14.44 -10.93
C GLU A 134 -1.21 -13.43 -11.23
N ALA A 135 -1.56 -12.29 -11.85
CA ALA A 135 -0.61 -11.21 -12.15
C ALA A 135 0.11 -10.69 -10.89
N TYR A 136 -0.53 -10.76 -9.73
CA TYR A 136 -0.02 -10.28 -8.44
C TYR A 136 0.74 -11.34 -7.64
N THR A 137 0.71 -12.61 -8.05
CA THR A 137 1.25 -13.71 -7.22
C THR A 137 2.72 -13.50 -6.88
N GLY A 138 3.57 -13.21 -7.88
CA GLY A 138 5.00 -12.97 -7.64
C GLY A 138 5.28 -11.75 -6.75
N GLN A 139 4.46 -10.70 -6.85
CA GLN A 139 4.55 -9.52 -5.99
C GLN A 139 4.18 -9.87 -4.55
N VAL A 140 3.04 -10.54 -4.34
CA VAL A 140 2.57 -10.95 -3.01
C VAL A 140 3.58 -11.89 -2.34
N ASP A 141 4.10 -12.88 -3.07
CA ASP A 141 5.09 -13.84 -2.57
C ASP A 141 6.37 -13.13 -2.11
N ALA A 142 6.86 -12.18 -2.92
CA ALA A 142 8.05 -11.39 -2.60
C ALA A 142 7.85 -10.50 -1.35
N LEU A 143 6.69 -9.85 -1.23
CA LEU A 143 6.36 -8.99 -0.09
C LEU A 143 6.16 -9.78 1.21
N ILE A 144 5.50 -10.94 1.16
CA ILE A 144 5.42 -11.88 2.30
C ILE A 144 6.83 -12.34 2.67
N GLY A 145 7.61 -12.81 1.70
CA GLY A 145 8.95 -13.35 1.90
C GLY A 145 9.96 -12.32 2.40
N ALA A 146 9.72 -11.02 2.17
CA ALA A 146 10.52 -9.92 2.70
C ALA A 146 10.01 -9.39 4.05
N GLY A 147 8.82 -9.83 4.50
CA GLY A 147 8.28 -9.53 5.82
C GLY A 147 7.67 -8.14 5.95
N VAL A 148 6.74 -7.76 5.07
CA VAL A 148 5.88 -6.59 5.30
C VAL A 148 4.98 -6.78 6.53
N ASP A 149 4.62 -5.69 7.22
CA ASP A 149 3.77 -5.73 8.42
C ASP A 149 2.28 -5.84 8.10
N ALA A 150 1.88 -5.36 6.91
CA ALA A 150 0.57 -5.50 6.32
C ALA A 150 0.66 -5.29 4.79
N PHE A 151 -0.43 -5.58 4.08
CA PHE A 151 -0.65 -5.18 2.69
C PHE A 151 -1.56 -3.96 2.62
N LEU A 152 -1.31 -3.10 1.63
CA LEU A 152 -2.20 -2.04 1.21
C LEU A 152 -2.54 -2.24 -0.27
N LEU A 153 -3.75 -2.72 -0.53
CA LEU A 153 -4.33 -2.76 -1.88
C LEU A 153 -4.93 -1.39 -2.10
N GLU A 154 -4.30 -0.54 -2.90
CA GLU A 154 -4.70 0.87 -3.03
C GLU A 154 -5.09 1.26 -4.45
N THR A 155 -5.93 2.29 -4.55
CA THR A 155 -6.36 2.90 -5.80
C THR A 155 -7.15 1.95 -6.73
N PHE A 156 -7.78 0.91 -6.20
CA PHE A 156 -8.60 0.01 -7.01
C PHE A 156 -9.95 0.66 -7.34
N THR A 157 -10.31 0.64 -8.63
CA THR A 157 -11.66 0.97 -9.12
C THR A 157 -12.42 -0.30 -9.53
N ASP A 158 -11.72 -1.36 -9.93
CA ASP A 158 -12.27 -2.71 -10.06
C ASP A 158 -12.37 -3.34 -8.66
N ILE A 159 -13.52 -3.14 -8.02
CA ILE A 159 -13.77 -3.59 -6.64
C ILE A 159 -13.80 -5.11 -6.57
N GLU A 160 -14.32 -5.81 -7.56
CA GLU A 160 -14.39 -7.27 -7.55
C GLU A 160 -12.99 -7.88 -7.59
N LEU A 161 -12.11 -7.36 -8.46
CA LEU A 161 -10.71 -7.79 -8.49
C LEU A 161 -10.02 -7.51 -7.15
N ALA A 162 -10.25 -6.34 -6.54
CA ALA A 162 -9.69 -6.02 -5.22
C ALA A 162 -10.14 -7.02 -4.14
N MET A 163 -11.42 -7.44 -4.16
CA MET A 163 -11.94 -8.45 -3.23
C MET A 163 -11.37 -9.84 -3.49
N GLN A 164 -11.21 -10.24 -4.76
CA GLN A 164 -10.59 -11.51 -5.13
C GLN A 164 -9.13 -11.56 -4.67
N LEU A 165 -8.37 -10.48 -4.86
CA LEU A 165 -7.00 -10.37 -4.41
C LEU A 165 -6.91 -10.38 -2.88
N THR A 166 -7.82 -9.68 -2.20
CA THR A 166 -7.93 -9.69 -0.73
C THR A 166 -8.15 -11.11 -0.20
N ARG A 167 -9.11 -11.86 -0.77
CA ARG A 167 -9.36 -13.26 -0.40
C ARG A 167 -8.13 -14.15 -0.66
N SER A 168 -7.44 -13.94 -1.78
CA SER A 168 -6.23 -14.69 -2.13
C SER A 168 -5.09 -14.45 -1.14
N ILE A 169 -4.90 -13.21 -0.68
CA ILE A 169 -3.86 -12.88 0.30
C ILE A 169 -4.28 -13.37 1.70
N SER A 170 -5.47 -12.99 2.17
CA SER A 170 -5.94 -13.34 3.52
C SER A 170 -6.14 -14.84 3.73
N GLY A 171 -6.30 -15.62 2.66
CA GLY A 171 -6.37 -17.09 2.71
C GLY A 171 -5.03 -17.78 2.97
N ARG A 172 -3.90 -17.06 2.90
CA ARG A 172 -2.56 -17.62 3.11
C ARG A 172 -2.20 -17.62 4.60
N PRO A 173 -1.79 -18.77 5.19
CA PRO A 173 -1.48 -18.87 6.62
C PRO A 173 -0.42 -17.88 7.13
N GLU A 174 0.54 -17.54 6.26
CA GLU A 174 1.69 -16.68 6.53
C GLU A 174 1.45 -15.21 6.19
N ALA A 175 0.32 -14.87 5.56
CA ALA A 175 0.09 -13.51 5.10
C ALA A 175 -0.15 -12.53 6.26
N PRO A 176 0.50 -11.36 6.22
CA PRO A 176 0.13 -10.21 7.02
C PRO A 176 -1.31 -9.74 6.75
N ARG A 177 -1.77 -8.80 7.60
CA ARG A 177 -3.13 -8.24 7.50
C ARG A 177 -3.29 -7.41 6.23
N VAL A 178 -4.51 -7.37 5.70
CA VAL A 178 -4.82 -6.66 4.46
C VAL A 178 -5.61 -5.39 4.74
N ILE A 179 -5.15 -4.28 4.18
CA ILE A 179 -5.83 -2.99 4.07
C ILE A 179 -6.30 -2.87 2.63
N VAL A 180 -7.56 -2.50 2.40
CA VAL A 180 -8.11 -2.32 1.04
C VAL A 180 -8.66 -0.91 0.90
N HIS A 181 -8.11 -0.16 -0.05
CA HIS A 181 -8.53 1.18 -0.40
C HIS A 181 -9.09 1.24 -1.82
N GLY A 182 -10.30 1.76 -1.94
CA GLY A 182 -10.92 2.11 -3.22
C GLY A 182 -10.49 3.51 -3.69
N ALA A 183 -10.66 3.77 -4.98
CA ALA A 183 -10.58 5.11 -5.56
C ALA A 183 -11.87 5.47 -6.29
N LEU A 184 -12.07 6.78 -6.53
CA LEU A 184 -13.14 7.27 -7.38
C LEU A 184 -12.89 6.84 -8.83
N ASP A 185 -13.94 6.44 -9.54
CA ASP A 185 -13.87 6.22 -10.98
C ASP A 185 -13.65 7.59 -11.66
N PRO A 186 -12.57 7.77 -12.45
CA PRO A 186 -12.28 9.01 -13.13
C PRO A 186 -13.21 9.31 -14.31
N GLY A 187 -14.20 8.46 -14.63
CA GLY A 187 -15.30 8.63 -15.59
C GLY A 187 -15.20 9.83 -16.55
N VAL A 188 -15.00 9.57 -17.85
CA VAL A 188 -14.88 10.65 -18.85
C VAL A 188 -16.22 11.40 -18.97
N GLY A 189 -16.26 12.64 -18.48
CA GLY A 189 -17.38 13.58 -18.70
C GLY A 189 -18.55 13.48 -17.72
N GLU A 190 -18.50 12.60 -16.71
CA GLU A 190 -19.44 12.60 -15.58
C GLU A 190 -18.74 13.05 -14.29
N ALA A 191 -19.53 13.42 -13.27
CA ALA A 191 -18.99 13.61 -11.93
C ALA A 191 -18.33 12.30 -11.45
N GLN A 192 -17.12 12.38 -10.89
CA GLN A 192 -16.45 11.25 -10.25
C GLN A 192 -17.38 10.60 -9.22
N LYS A 193 -17.54 9.29 -9.30
CA LYS A 193 -18.43 8.50 -8.43
C LYS A 193 -17.67 7.32 -7.85
N TRP A 194 -18.14 6.83 -6.70
CA TRP A 194 -17.67 5.55 -6.18
C TRP A 194 -18.18 4.41 -7.08
N PRO A 195 -17.35 3.42 -7.43
CA PRO A 195 -17.80 2.25 -8.17
C PRO A 195 -18.88 1.44 -7.42
N VAL A 196 -18.86 1.51 -6.09
CA VAL A 196 -19.79 0.88 -5.16
C VAL A 196 -20.04 1.85 -4.01
N GLU A 197 -21.25 1.88 -3.46
CA GLU A 197 -21.59 2.69 -2.28
C GLU A 197 -20.61 2.43 -1.11
N PRO A 198 -20.13 3.46 -0.38
CA PRO A 198 -19.10 3.29 0.64
C PRO A 198 -19.38 2.22 1.71
N ILE A 199 -20.61 2.16 2.21
CA ILE A 199 -21.00 1.16 3.21
C ILE A 199 -20.93 -0.27 2.64
N GLU A 200 -21.26 -0.43 1.37
CA GLU A 200 -21.25 -1.73 0.71
C GLU A 200 -19.81 -2.16 0.39
N PHE A 201 -18.97 -1.23 -0.05
CA PHE A 201 -17.53 -1.46 -0.20
C PHE A 201 -16.89 -1.98 1.10
N VAL A 202 -17.20 -1.37 2.26
CA VAL A 202 -16.63 -1.82 3.54
C VAL A 202 -17.12 -3.21 3.92
N LYS A 203 -18.40 -3.56 3.66
CA LYS A 203 -18.92 -4.91 3.90
C LYS A 203 -18.23 -5.94 3.01
N MET A 204 -18.11 -5.67 1.71
CA MET A 204 -17.41 -6.55 0.77
C MET A 204 -15.96 -6.77 1.21
N ALA A 205 -15.26 -5.71 1.63
CA ALA A 205 -13.90 -5.80 2.13
C ALA A 205 -13.80 -6.68 3.39
N ALA A 206 -14.72 -6.52 4.35
CA ALA A 206 -14.79 -7.34 5.55
C ALA A 206 -15.04 -8.82 5.22
N GLU A 207 -15.98 -9.11 4.33
CA GLU A 207 -16.30 -10.47 3.86
C GLU A 207 -15.14 -11.11 3.09
N ALA A 208 -14.38 -10.30 2.34
CA ALA A 208 -13.17 -10.75 1.64
C ALA A 208 -11.99 -11.03 2.59
N GLY A 209 -12.09 -10.63 3.87
CA GLY A 209 -11.07 -10.86 4.88
C GLY A 209 -10.09 -9.69 5.07
N ALA A 210 -10.45 -8.47 4.67
CA ALA A 210 -9.69 -7.27 4.99
C ALA A 210 -9.80 -6.94 6.49
N SER A 211 -8.72 -6.42 7.07
CA SER A 211 -8.70 -5.90 8.45
C SER A 211 -8.93 -4.39 8.51
N VAL A 212 -8.68 -3.67 7.40
CA VAL A 212 -8.98 -2.24 7.28
C VAL A 212 -9.53 -1.98 5.88
N ALA A 213 -10.55 -1.13 5.79
CA ALA A 213 -11.15 -0.68 4.54
C ALA A 213 -11.18 0.85 4.52
N GLY A 214 -10.87 1.43 3.37
CA GLY A 214 -10.77 2.88 3.22
C GLY A 214 -10.67 3.30 1.77
N ILE A 215 -10.04 4.46 1.55
CA ILE A 215 -9.91 5.10 0.25
C ILE A 215 -8.62 5.92 0.22
N ASN A 216 -8.09 6.15 -0.98
CA ASN A 216 -6.92 6.99 -1.21
C ASN A 216 -7.04 7.70 -2.57
N CYS A 217 -6.09 8.60 -2.85
CA CYS A 217 -6.02 9.35 -4.11
C CYS A 217 -7.28 10.18 -4.44
N VAL A 218 -7.99 10.63 -3.40
CA VAL A 218 -9.16 11.51 -3.52
C VAL A 218 -8.95 12.80 -2.74
N ALA A 219 -9.76 13.82 -3.06
CA ALA A 219 -9.75 15.06 -2.31
C ALA A 219 -10.19 14.85 -0.84
N PRO A 220 -9.67 15.63 0.13
CA PRO A 220 -10.00 15.45 1.54
C PRO A 220 -11.50 15.51 1.87
N TRP A 221 -12.29 16.31 1.15
CA TRP A 221 -13.75 16.38 1.35
C TRP A 221 -14.47 15.13 0.86
N ALA A 222 -14.01 14.51 -0.23
CA ALA A 222 -14.53 13.22 -0.70
C ALA A 222 -14.18 12.11 0.32
N ALA A 223 -13.00 12.20 0.94
CA ALA A 223 -12.63 11.30 2.01
C ALA A 223 -13.53 11.43 3.25
N ALA A 224 -13.81 12.66 3.67
CA ALA A 224 -14.74 12.93 4.77
C ALA A 224 -16.16 12.43 4.48
N ALA A 225 -16.64 12.60 3.23
CA ALA A 225 -17.94 12.10 2.79
C ALA A 225 -18.01 10.57 2.87
N PHE A 226 -17.03 9.86 2.30
CA PHE A 226 -16.93 8.40 2.36
C PHE A 226 -16.96 7.89 3.81
N VAL A 227 -16.17 8.47 4.70
CA VAL A 227 -16.15 8.07 6.12
C VAL A 227 -17.52 8.27 6.77
N SER A 228 -18.24 9.34 6.40
CA SER A 228 -19.60 9.58 6.90
C SER A 228 -20.63 8.59 6.33
N GLU A 229 -20.52 8.23 5.05
CA GLU A 229 -21.42 7.31 4.35
C GLU A 229 -21.19 5.85 4.75
N ALA A 230 -19.95 5.49 5.09
CA ALA A 230 -19.59 4.18 5.62
C ALA A 230 -19.95 3.98 7.11
N LYS A 231 -20.49 5.00 7.79
CA LYS A 231 -20.92 4.88 9.19
C LYS A 231 -21.98 3.78 9.33
N GLY A 232 -21.70 2.79 10.18
CA GLY A 232 -22.59 1.64 10.41
C GLY A 232 -22.20 0.39 9.63
N ALA A 233 -21.15 0.44 8.81
CA ALA A 233 -20.51 -0.75 8.29
C ALA A 233 -19.95 -1.63 9.44
N PRO A 234 -19.82 -2.96 9.25
CA PRO A 234 -19.17 -3.81 10.24
C PRO A 234 -17.75 -3.32 10.52
N ALA A 235 -17.30 -3.49 11.76
CA ALA A 235 -15.89 -3.29 12.08
C ALA A 235 -15.07 -4.34 11.31
N VAL A 236 -14.23 -3.87 10.39
CA VAL A 236 -13.09 -4.64 9.88
C VAL A 236 -12.07 -4.82 11.02
N ALA A 237 -11.45 -6.01 11.08
CA ALA A 237 -10.85 -6.62 12.28
C ALA A 237 -9.76 -5.82 13.04
#